data_AF-A0A3N0ZV26-F1
#
_entry.id   AF-A0A3N0ZV26-F1
#
_cell.length_a   1.000
_cell.length_b   1.000
_cell.length_c   1.000
_cell.angle_alpha   90.00
_cell.angle_beta   90.00
_cell.angle_gamma   90.00
#
_symmetry.space_group_name_H-M   'P 1'
#
loop_
_entity.id
_entity.type
_entity.pdbx_description
1 polymer ?
#
loop_
_entity_poly.entity_id
_entity_poly.type
_entity_poly.pdbx_seq_one_letter_code
_entity_poly.pdbx_strand_id
1 'polypeptide(L)'
;EIIIKMAKDALTAGKKVQASVQSAFGCGFEGDIDEEKVFAIIKEYLNAGINTISLADTAGYANPLKVERMFEQIHSLDNNIVTACHFHNTFGMGMANVYAAYKSGVKIFETAFGGLGGCPFTKVAAGNVATEDVVTMFQEMGLRKDIDLNRLKSVPKYASGFLIKDLPGLTYKLGGIKH
;
A
#
# COMPACT_ATOMS: atom_id res chain seq x y z
N GLU A 1 -3.87 -19.32 12.14
CA GLU A 1 -4.89 -19.48 13.21
C GLU A 1 -5.14 -18.21 14.06
N ILE A 2 -4.14 -17.59 14.71
CA ILE A 2 -4.35 -16.43 15.61
C ILE A 2 -4.99 -15.22 14.92
N ILE A 3 -4.49 -14.85 13.72
CA ILE A 3 -5.01 -13.69 12.95
C ILE A 3 -6.50 -13.87 12.64
N ILE A 4 -6.89 -15.06 12.18
CA ILE A 4 -8.28 -15.37 11.84
C ILE A 4 -9.18 -15.31 13.09
N LYS A 5 -8.71 -15.82 14.23
CA LYS A 5 -9.45 -15.73 15.49
C LYS A 5 -9.70 -14.27 15.89
N MET A 6 -8.65 -13.45 15.89
CA MET A 6 -8.77 -12.02 16.22
C MET A 6 -9.70 -11.28 15.26
N ALA A 7 -9.61 -11.58 13.97
CA ALA A 7 -10.49 -11.02 12.95
C ALA A 7 -11.96 -11.39 13.22
N LYS A 8 -12.26 -12.65 13.53
CA LYS A 8 -13.61 -13.10 13.87
C LYS A 8 -14.15 -12.43 15.13
N ASP A 9 -13.32 -12.29 16.16
CA ASP A 9 -13.69 -11.58 17.39
C ASP A 9 -14.06 -10.11 17.09
N ALA A 10 -13.27 -9.43 16.25
CA ALA A 10 -13.54 -8.05 15.82
C ALA A 10 -14.80 -7.92 14.96
N LEU A 11 -15.01 -8.84 14.02
CA LEU A 11 -16.22 -8.89 13.18
C LEU A 11 -17.48 -9.11 14.04
N THR A 12 -17.41 -10.02 15.01
CA THR A 12 -18.52 -10.28 15.95
C THR A 12 -18.84 -9.05 16.79
N ALA A 13 -17.83 -8.24 17.13
CA ALA A 13 -17.99 -6.96 17.80
C ALA A 13 -18.44 -5.80 16.87
N GLY A 14 -18.82 -6.09 15.63
CA GLY A 14 -19.31 -5.11 14.65
C GLY A 14 -18.21 -4.17 14.12
N LYS A 15 -16.94 -4.56 14.21
CA LYS A 15 -15.81 -3.77 13.68
C LYS A 15 -15.50 -4.18 12.24
N LYS A 16 -15.06 -3.22 11.43
CA LYS A 16 -14.50 -3.52 10.10
C LYS A 16 -13.11 -4.13 10.28
N VAL A 17 -12.81 -5.16 9.48
CA VAL A 17 -11.52 -5.84 9.50
C VAL A 17 -10.93 -5.83 8.10
N GLN A 18 -9.65 -5.45 8.02
CA GLN A 18 -8.80 -5.67 6.86
C GLN A 18 -7.68 -6.62 7.26
N ALA A 19 -7.47 -7.69 6.49
CA ALA A 19 -6.33 -8.58 6.66
C ALA A 19 -5.26 -8.28 5.61
N SER A 20 -3.99 -8.27 6.00
CA SER A 20 -2.88 -7.98 5.11
C SER A 20 -1.99 -9.22 4.95
N VAL A 21 -1.64 -9.54 3.71
CA VAL A 21 -0.61 -10.53 3.38
C VAL A 21 0.72 -9.81 3.17
N GLN A 22 1.64 -10.03 4.09
CA GLN A 22 2.99 -9.47 4.07
C GLN A 22 3.89 -10.23 3.09
N SER A 23 4.93 -9.56 2.57
CA SER A 23 5.86 -10.14 1.59
C SER A 23 5.17 -10.74 0.35
N ALA A 24 3.97 -10.25 0.00
CA ALA A 24 3.15 -10.83 -1.06
C ALA A 24 3.82 -10.80 -2.43
N PHE A 25 4.71 -9.84 -2.64
CA PHE A 25 5.42 -9.65 -3.90
C PHE A 25 6.87 -10.16 -3.88
N GLY A 26 7.35 -10.62 -2.72
CA GLY A 26 8.73 -11.01 -2.49
C GLY A 26 9.14 -10.75 -1.04
N CYS A 27 10.15 -11.47 -0.57
CA CYS A 27 10.71 -11.38 0.76
C CYS A 27 12.18 -10.98 0.68
N GLY A 28 12.61 -10.02 1.51
CA GLY A 28 14.02 -9.60 1.56
C GLY A 28 14.98 -10.71 2.02
N PHE A 29 14.47 -11.77 2.64
CA PHE A 29 15.25 -12.93 3.10
C PHE A 29 15.12 -14.14 2.17
N GLU A 30 13.89 -14.48 1.77
CA GLU A 30 13.61 -15.69 0.97
C GLU A 30 13.67 -15.44 -0.55
N GLY A 31 13.69 -14.17 -0.97
CA GLY A 31 13.61 -13.80 -2.38
C GLY A 31 12.18 -13.92 -2.91
N ASP A 32 12.01 -14.70 -3.98
CA ASP A 32 10.71 -14.88 -4.61
C ASP A 32 9.76 -15.69 -3.72
N ILE A 33 8.55 -15.17 -3.57
CA ILE A 33 7.44 -15.86 -2.90
C ILE A 33 6.50 -16.40 -3.97
N ASP A 34 6.19 -17.69 -3.85
CA ASP A 34 5.20 -18.38 -4.68
C ASP A 34 3.81 -17.76 -4.48
N GLU A 35 3.20 -17.33 -5.59
CA GLU A 35 1.90 -16.66 -5.60
C GLU A 35 0.79 -17.61 -5.09
N GLU A 36 0.92 -18.92 -5.30
CA GLU A 36 -0.05 -19.89 -4.78
C GLU A 36 -0.11 -19.91 -3.25
N LYS A 37 1.02 -19.63 -2.57
CA LYS A 37 1.03 -19.46 -1.11
C LYS A 37 0.26 -18.22 -0.69
N VAL A 38 0.41 -17.13 -1.44
CA VAL A 38 -0.34 -15.89 -1.19
C VAL A 38 -1.84 -16.14 -1.38
N PHE A 39 -2.25 -16.78 -2.48
CA PHE A 39 -3.65 -17.09 -2.73
C PHE A 39 -4.24 -18.08 -1.73
N ALA A 40 -3.45 -19.05 -1.24
CA ALA A 40 -3.89 -19.95 -0.18
C ALA A 40 -4.26 -19.18 1.11
N ILE A 41 -3.41 -18.24 1.54
CA ILE A 41 -3.68 -17.37 2.70
C ILE A 41 -4.95 -16.54 2.48
N ILE A 42 -5.12 -15.97 1.28
CA ILE A 42 -6.31 -15.17 0.96
C ILE A 42 -7.57 -16.03 1.01
N LYS A 43 -7.54 -17.25 0.46
CA LYS A 43 -8.67 -18.20 0.55
C LYS A 43 -9.02 -18.52 2.00
N GLU A 44 -8.05 -18.68 2.89
CA GLU A 44 -8.31 -18.85 4.32
C GLU A 44 -8.99 -17.62 4.95
N TYR A 45 -8.58 -16.41 4.58
CA TYR A 45 -9.22 -15.18 5.05
C TYR A 45 -10.67 -15.05 4.55
N LEU A 46 -10.91 -15.35 3.27
CA LEU A 46 -12.25 -15.34 2.68
C LEU A 46 -13.16 -16.37 3.36
N ASN A 47 -12.68 -17.60 3.56
CA ASN A 47 -13.41 -18.66 4.28
C ASN A 47 -13.74 -18.27 5.72
N ALA A 48 -12.96 -17.36 6.32
CA ALA A 48 -13.22 -16.81 7.64
C ALA A 48 -14.20 -15.61 7.66
N GLY A 49 -14.69 -15.18 6.50
CA GLY A 49 -15.59 -14.02 6.35
C GLY A 49 -14.87 -12.67 6.27
N ILE A 50 -13.55 -12.67 6.05
CA ILE A 50 -12.74 -11.46 5.92
C ILE A 50 -12.63 -11.11 4.43
N ASN A 51 -13.33 -10.06 4.00
CA ASN A 51 -13.43 -9.69 2.58
C ASN A 51 -12.61 -8.45 2.19
N THR A 52 -11.98 -7.77 3.15
CA THR A 52 -11.08 -6.65 2.86
C THR A 52 -9.64 -7.14 2.98
N ILE A 53 -8.95 -7.25 1.84
CA ILE A 53 -7.65 -7.92 1.72
C ILE A 53 -6.60 -6.94 1.20
N SER A 54 -5.50 -6.79 1.94
CA SER A 54 -4.34 -5.99 1.55
C SER A 54 -3.18 -6.86 1.10
N LEU A 55 -2.53 -6.51 -0.02
CA LEU A 55 -1.22 -7.06 -0.39
C LEU A 55 -0.13 -6.04 -0.08
N ALA A 56 0.90 -6.47 0.66
CA ALA A 56 2.03 -5.63 1.02
C ALA A 56 3.33 -6.04 0.32
N ASP A 57 3.98 -5.07 -0.30
CA ASP A 57 5.33 -5.17 -0.85
C ASP A 57 6.37 -4.71 0.18
N THR A 58 6.64 -5.57 1.16
CA THR A 58 7.52 -5.25 2.29
C THR A 58 8.96 -4.99 1.86
N ALA A 59 9.45 -5.69 0.82
CA ALA A 59 10.81 -5.56 0.31
C ALA A 59 10.96 -4.45 -0.75
N GLY A 60 9.88 -4.05 -1.43
CA GLY A 60 9.93 -3.17 -2.59
C GLY A 60 10.20 -3.91 -3.91
N TYR A 61 9.91 -5.21 -3.97
CA TYR A 61 10.21 -6.08 -5.12
C TYR A 61 9.06 -6.19 -6.11
N ALA A 62 7.89 -5.61 -5.80
CA ALA A 62 6.76 -5.62 -6.72
C ALA A 62 7.09 -4.85 -8.01
N ASN A 63 6.53 -5.31 -9.11
CA ASN A 63 6.52 -4.61 -10.39
C ASN A 63 5.10 -4.53 -10.95
N PRO A 64 4.80 -3.58 -11.86
CA PRO A 64 3.45 -3.34 -12.34
C PRO A 64 2.73 -4.57 -12.89
N LEU A 65 3.42 -5.40 -13.69
CA LEU A 65 2.82 -6.60 -14.29
C LEU A 65 2.46 -7.66 -13.24
N LYS A 66 3.30 -7.84 -12.22
CA LYS A 66 3.00 -8.74 -11.10
C LYS A 66 1.83 -8.20 -10.28
N VAL A 67 1.79 -6.90 -10.04
CA VAL A 67 0.68 -6.24 -9.32
C VAL A 67 -0.65 -6.45 -10.06
N GLU A 68 -0.69 -6.21 -11.36
CA GLU A 68 -1.90 -6.40 -12.18
C GLU A 68 -2.40 -7.85 -12.09
N ARG A 69 -1.53 -8.81 -12.42
CA ARG A 69 -1.86 -10.24 -12.35
C ARG A 69 -2.40 -10.65 -10.98
N MET A 70 -1.72 -10.27 -9.90
CA MET A 70 -2.10 -10.69 -8.55
C MET A 70 -3.47 -10.14 -8.14
N PHE A 71 -3.77 -8.88 -8.43
CA PHE A 71 -5.07 -8.31 -8.08
C PHE A 71 -6.21 -8.82 -8.98
N GLU A 72 -5.98 -9.01 -10.29
CA GLU A 72 -6.93 -9.66 -11.18
C GLU A 72 -7.29 -11.07 -10.68
N GLN A 73 -6.30 -11.85 -10.27
CA GLN A 73 -6.53 -13.18 -9.72
C GLN A 73 -7.28 -13.13 -8.39
N ILE A 74 -7.00 -12.18 -7.50
CA ILE A 74 -7.76 -12.01 -6.25
C ILE A 74 -9.23 -11.71 -6.55
N HIS A 75 -9.52 -10.77 -7.45
CA HIS A 75 -10.90 -10.42 -7.80
C HIS A 75 -11.65 -11.57 -8.48
N SER A 76 -10.95 -12.53 -9.08
CA SER A 76 -11.56 -13.75 -9.61
C SER A 76 -12.01 -14.76 -8.53
N LEU A 77 -11.55 -14.62 -7.28
CA LEU A 77 -11.89 -15.54 -6.19
C LEU A 77 -13.29 -15.28 -5.60
N ASP A 78 -13.68 -14.02 -5.45
CA ASP A 78 -14.99 -13.61 -4.94
C ASP A 78 -15.28 -12.15 -5.37
N ASN A 79 -16.48 -11.92 -5.92
CA ASN A 79 -16.93 -10.62 -6.42
C ASN A 79 -17.09 -9.54 -5.32
N ASN A 80 -17.16 -9.94 -4.05
CA ASN A 80 -17.35 -9.04 -2.92
C ASN A 80 -16.04 -8.61 -2.25
N ILE A 81 -14.88 -9.02 -2.79
CA ILE A 81 -13.59 -8.66 -2.20
C ILE A 81 -13.33 -7.17 -2.42
N VAL A 82 -12.97 -6.51 -1.32
CA VAL A 82 -12.40 -5.16 -1.36
C VAL A 82 -10.89 -5.29 -1.21
N THR A 83 -10.14 -4.90 -2.24
CA THR A 83 -8.69 -4.97 -2.20
C THR A 83 -8.06 -3.66 -1.76
N ALA A 84 -6.98 -3.82 -1.00
CA ALA A 84 -6.06 -2.79 -0.56
C ALA A 84 -4.63 -3.12 -1.03
N CYS A 85 -3.77 -2.11 -1.13
CA CYS A 85 -2.36 -2.31 -1.42
C CYS A 85 -1.47 -1.45 -0.53
N HIS A 86 -0.30 -1.98 -0.20
CA HIS A 86 0.77 -1.29 0.52
C HIS A 86 2.08 -1.46 -0.23
N PHE A 87 2.56 -0.39 -0.86
CA PHE A 87 3.78 -0.45 -1.66
C PHE A 87 4.93 0.31 -1.00
N HIS A 88 6.09 -0.32 -0.97
CA HIS A 88 7.35 0.37 -0.74
C HIS A 88 7.92 0.88 -2.06
N ASN A 89 8.60 2.02 -1.99
CA ASN A 89 9.28 2.63 -3.12
C ASN A 89 10.78 2.31 -3.13
N THR A 90 11.22 1.24 -2.45
CA THR A 90 12.63 0.87 -2.22
C THR A 90 13.50 0.96 -3.48
N PHE A 91 12.96 0.45 -4.61
CA PHE A 91 13.63 0.41 -5.91
C PHE A 91 12.95 1.32 -6.95
N GLY A 92 12.21 2.34 -6.50
CA GLY A 92 11.57 3.32 -7.39
C GLY A 92 10.31 2.84 -8.13
N MET A 93 9.84 1.62 -7.87
CA MET A 93 8.67 1.03 -8.54
C MET A 93 7.34 1.34 -7.83
N GLY A 94 7.37 1.88 -6.61
CA GLY A 94 6.20 2.00 -5.74
C GLY A 94 5.04 2.81 -6.37
N MET A 95 5.34 3.96 -6.97
CA MET A 95 4.31 4.78 -7.64
C MET A 95 3.72 4.10 -8.89
N ALA A 96 4.56 3.38 -9.66
CA ALA A 96 4.07 2.61 -10.80
C ALA A 96 3.17 1.46 -10.34
N ASN A 97 3.51 0.81 -9.23
CA ASN A 97 2.71 -0.25 -8.61
C ASN A 97 1.37 0.29 -8.06
N VAL A 98 1.34 1.51 -7.50
CA VAL A 98 0.08 2.18 -7.12
C VAL A 98 -0.83 2.34 -8.33
N TYR A 99 -0.30 2.82 -9.46
CA TYR A 99 -1.10 2.98 -10.68
C TYR A 99 -1.58 1.64 -11.25
N ALA A 100 -0.73 0.62 -11.26
CA ALA A 100 -1.09 -0.75 -11.67
C ALA A 100 -2.21 -1.34 -10.81
N ALA A 101 -2.13 -1.17 -9.48
CA ALA A 101 -3.18 -1.58 -8.55
C ALA A 101 -4.50 -0.82 -8.80
N TYR A 102 -4.44 0.49 -9.03
CA TYR A 102 -5.60 1.29 -9.40
C TYR A 102 -6.28 0.79 -10.68
N LYS A 103 -5.48 0.52 -11.72
CA LYS A 103 -5.96 -0.05 -12.99
C LYS A 103 -6.63 -1.40 -12.81
N SER A 104 -6.16 -2.19 -11.85
CA SER A 104 -6.69 -3.50 -11.50
C SER A 104 -7.89 -3.45 -10.54
N GLY A 105 -8.41 -2.26 -10.23
CA GLY A 105 -9.63 -2.11 -9.43
C GLY A 105 -9.43 -2.03 -7.92
N VAL A 106 -8.19 -1.96 -7.42
CA VAL A 106 -7.88 -1.74 -5.99
C VAL A 106 -8.53 -0.45 -5.49
N LYS A 107 -9.12 -0.50 -4.29
CA LYS A 107 -9.92 0.61 -3.73
C LYS A 107 -9.24 1.34 -2.57
N ILE A 108 -8.31 0.66 -1.89
CA ILE A 108 -7.65 1.20 -0.69
C ILE A 108 -6.14 1.24 -0.97
N PHE A 109 -5.53 2.41 -0.75
CA PHE A 109 -4.10 2.63 -0.97
C PHE A 109 -3.46 3.03 0.35
N GLU A 110 -2.64 2.15 0.90
CA GLU A 110 -1.87 2.37 2.12
C GLU A 110 -0.58 3.10 1.76
N THR A 111 -0.36 4.22 2.43
CA THR A 111 0.74 5.16 2.14
C THR A 111 1.24 5.75 3.46
N ALA A 112 2.37 6.45 3.44
CA ALA A 112 2.84 7.22 4.59
C ALA A 112 3.16 8.66 4.18
N PHE A 113 2.81 9.65 5.01
CA PHE A 113 3.15 11.04 4.74
C PHE A 113 4.66 11.21 4.57
N GLY A 114 5.10 11.98 3.57
CA GLY A 114 6.53 12.12 3.29
C GLY A 114 7.21 10.85 2.81
N GLY A 115 6.49 9.75 2.62
CA GLY A 115 7.07 8.42 2.44
C GLY A 115 7.78 7.91 3.70
N LEU A 116 7.32 8.35 4.88
CA LEU A 116 7.89 7.95 6.17
C LEU A 116 7.94 6.44 6.29
N GLY A 117 9.08 5.90 6.69
CA GLY A 117 9.33 4.47 6.80
C GLY A 117 10.76 4.13 6.37
N GLY A 118 11.02 2.85 6.14
CA GLY A 118 12.33 2.33 5.78
C GLY A 118 13.09 1.72 6.95
N CYS A 119 14.08 0.89 6.63
CA CYS A 119 14.83 0.13 7.62
C CYS A 119 15.76 1.07 8.42
N PRO A 120 15.70 1.10 9.76
CA PRO A 120 16.65 1.88 10.56
C PRO A 120 18.10 1.39 10.42
N PHE A 121 18.30 0.20 9.84
CA PHE A 121 19.59 -0.46 9.68
C PHE A 121 20.24 -0.26 8.30
N THR A 122 19.57 0.37 7.32
CA THR A 122 20.16 0.61 5.98
C THR A 122 20.13 2.10 5.60
N LYS A 123 21.20 2.59 4.96
CA LYS A 123 21.31 4.00 4.50
C LYS A 123 20.37 4.30 3.32
N VAL A 124 19.94 3.29 2.58
CA VAL A 124 19.10 3.45 1.38
C VAL A 124 17.64 3.17 1.77
N ALA A 125 17.09 4.04 2.60
CA ALA A 125 15.73 3.92 3.10
C ALA A 125 14.75 4.54 2.11
N ALA A 126 14.53 3.90 0.96
CA ALA A 126 13.27 4.14 0.27
C ALA A 126 12.21 3.26 0.96
N GLY A 127 11.33 3.95 1.69
CA GLY A 127 10.30 3.36 2.54
C GLY A 127 8.97 3.24 1.81
N ASN A 128 7.89 3.67 2.45
CA ASN A 128 6.55 3.68 1.87
C ASN A 128 6.45 4.67 0.70
N VAL A 129 5.51 4.43 -0.21
CA VAL A 129 5.06 5.49 -1.13
C VAL A 129 4.49 6.68 -0.34
N ALA A 130 4.82 7.90 -0.78
CA ALA A 130 4.42 9.10 -0.07
C ALA A 130 2.95 9.43 -0.32
N THR A 131 2.18 9.69 0.73
CA THR A 131 0.74 9.99 0.61
C THR A 131 0.48 11.16 -0.33
N GLU A 132 1.24 12.24 -0.20
CA GLU A 132 1.10 13.44 -1.04
C GLU A 132 1.45 13.20 -2.51
N ASP A 133 2.37 12.28 -2.81
CA ASP A 133 2.73 11.92 -4.19
C ASP A 133 1.61 11.11 -4.85
N VAL A 134 1.02 10.15 -4.11
CA VAL A 134 -0.15 9.38 -4.54
C VAL A 134 -1.36 10.28 -4.75
N VAL A 135 -1.63 11.19 -3.81
CA VAL A 135 -2.76 12.11 -3.92
C VAL A 135 -2.57 13.08 -5.09
N THR A 136 -1.35 13.59 -5.31
CA THR A 136 -1.07 14.44 -6.47
C THR A 136 -1.33 13.70 -7.77
N MET A 137 -0.79 12.49 -7.94
CA MET A 137 -1.04 11.67 -9.12
C MET A 137 -2.54 11.46 -9.36
N PHE A 138 -3.30 11.09 -8.31
CA PHE A 138 -4.74 10.89 -8.46
C PHE A 138 -5.49 12.20 -8.77
N GLN A 139 -5.11 13.34 -8.19
CA GLN A 139 -5.72 14.64 -8.51
C GLN A 139 -5.50 15.08 -9.94
N GLU A 140 -4.29 14.85 -10.47
CA GLU A 140 -3.95 15.10 -11.87
C GLU A 140 -4.71 14.17 -12.83
N MET A 141 -5.04 12.95 -12.37
CA MET A 141 -5.95 12.04 -13.07
C MET A 141 -7.44 12.39 -12.89
N GLY A 142 -7.76 13.49 -12.21
CA GLY A 142 -9.13 13.94 -11.96
C GLY A 142 -9.84 13.27 -10.77
N LEU A 143 -9.12 12.48 -9.97
CA LEU A 143 -9.62 11.74 -8.80
C LEU A 143 -9.24 12.45 -7.50
N ARG A 144 -9.86 12.07 -6.37
CA ARG A 144 -9.50 12.53 -5.03
C ARG A 144 -9.37 14.06 -4.83
N LYS A 145 -10.13 14.84 -5.60
CA LYS A 145 -10.22 16.31 -5.46
C LYS A 145 -10.81 16.75 -4.12
N ASP A 146 -11.37 15.82 -3.35
CA ASP A 146 -11.84 16.02 -1.98
C ASP A 146 -10.71 16.25 -0.96
N ILE A 147 -9.47 15.87 -1.29
CA ILE A 147 -8.32 16.05 -0.37
C ILE A 147 -7.70 17.44 -0.56
N ASP A 148 -7.59 18.19 0.54
CA ASP A 148 -6.79 19.41 0.58
C ASP A 148 -5.29 19.09 0.55
N LEU A 149 -4.70 19.19 -0.65
CA LEU A 149 -3.29 18.92 -0.87
C LEU A 149 -2.38 19.90 -0.11
N ASN A 150 -2.80 21.15 0.10
CA ASN A 150 -1.99 22.12 0.85
C ASN A 150 -1.90 21.74 2.33
N ARG A 151 -3.01 21.32 2.93
CA ARG A 151 -3.01 20.79 4.30
C ARG A 151 -2.24 19.48 4.38
N LEU A 152 -2.40 18.58 3.41
CA LEU A 152 -1.66 17.32 3.39
C LEU A 152 -0.14 17.54 3.35
N LYS A 153 0.37 18.43 2.48
CA LYS A 153 1.80 18.78 2.39
C LYS A 153 2.36 19.40 3.67
N SER A 154 1.51 20.03 4.50
CA SER A 154 1.98 20.64 5.75
C SER A 154 2.45 19.62 6.78
N VAL A 155 1.90 18.39 6.74
CA VAL A 155 2.23 17.29 7.66
C VAL A 155 3.68 16.80 7.50
N PRO A 156 4.13 16.33 6.33
CA PRO A 156 5.52 15.91 6.15
C PRO A 156 6.51 17.07 6.28
N LYS A 157 6.11 18.30 5.92
CA LYS A 157 6.94 19.49 6.16
C LYS A 157 7.22 19.72 7.65
N TYR A 158 6.19 19.62 8.48
CA TYR A 158 6.34 19.71 9.93
C TYR A 158 7.16 18.53 10.49
N ALA A 159 6.81 17.30 10.09
CA ALA A 159 7.45 16.09 10.57
C ALA A 159 8.95 16.02 10.20
N SER A 160 9.32 16.45 8.99
CA SER A 160 10.72 16.51 8.56
C SER A 160 11.55 17.44 9.45
N GLY A 161 11.00 18.61 9.81
CA GLY A 161 11.64 19.54 10.74
C GLY A 161 11.78 18.96 12.16
N PHE A 162 10.75 18.29 12.66
CA PHE A 162 10.76 17.65 13.99
C PHE A 162 11.74 16.47 14.07
N LEU A 163 11.77 15.62 13.04
CA LEU A 163 12.63 14.44 12.99
C LEU A 163 14.08 14.77 12.61
N ILE A 164 14.36 16.01 12.19
CA ILE A 164 15.64 16.44 11.64
C ILE A 164 16.08 15.46 10.53
N LYS A 165 15.12 15.06 9.68
CA LYS A 165 15.30 14.06 8.64
C LYS A 165 14.59 14.50 7.37
N ASP A 166 15.29 14.42 6.24
CA ASP A 166 14.67 14.60 4.94
C ASP A 166 13.79 13.38 4.63
N LEU A 167 12.51 13.62 4.31
CA LEU A 167 11.56 12.56 3.98
C LEU A 167 11.49 12.38 2.45
N PRO A 168 11.40 11.15 1.92
CA PRO A 168 11.54 10.90 0.48
C PRO A 168 10.47 11.50 -0.44
N GLY A 169 9.28 11.82 0.07
CA GLY A 169 8.19 12.39 -0.73
C GLY A 169 8.57 13.65 -1.50
N LEU A 170 8.07 13.82 -2.72
CA LEU A 170 8.49 14.90 -3.63
C LEU A 170 7.51 16.07 -3.65
N THR A 171 6.22 15.78 -3.58
CA THR A 171 5.16 16.79 -3.71
C THR A 171 5.25 17.86 -2.63
N TYR A 172 5.51 17.47 -1.36
CA TYR A 172 5.63 18.45 -0.29
C TYR A 172 6.88 19.34 -0.41
N LYS A 173 7.94 18.83 -1.07
CA LYS A 173 9.17 19.57 -1.34
C LYS A 173 9.00 20.57 -2.48
N LEU A 174 8.35 20.14 -3.56
CA LEU A 174 8.21 20.91 -4.79
C LEU A 174 6.98 21.82 -4.80
N GLY A 175 6.02 21.60 -3.89
CA GLY A 175 4.81 22.38 -3.78
C GLY A 175 3.66 21.90 -4.68
N GLY A 176 3.84 20.82 -5.44
CA GLY A 176 2.86 20.26 -6.40
C GLY A 176 3.12 20.67 -7.85
N ILE A 177 2.25 20.20 -8.76
CA ILE A 177 2.32 20.56 -10.19
C ILE A 177 1.70 21.95 -10.39
N LYS A 178 2.37 22.80 -11.18
CA LYS A 178 1.86 24.11 -11.59
C LYS A 178 1.25 23.99 -12.98
N HIS A 179 0.01 24.46 -13.13
CA HIS A 179 -0.67 24.62 -14.40
C HIS A 179 -0.71 26.09 -14.80
#